data_AF-A0A1J5K3I3-F1
#
_entry.id   AF-A0A1J5K3I3-F1
#
_cell.length_a   1.000
_cell.length_b   1.000
_cell.length_c   1.000
_cell.angle_alpha   90.00
_cell.angle_beta   90.00
_cell.angle_gamma   90.00
#
_symmetry.space_group_name_H-M   'P 1'
#
loop_
_entity.id
_entity.type
_entity.pdbx_description
1 polymer ?
#
loop_
_entity_poly.entity_id
_entity_poly.type
_entity_poly.pdbx_seq_one_letter_code
_entity_poly.pdbx_strand_id
1 'polypeptide(L)'
;MNKLIIVSIASTFALAKDVHLEEFKSRTLTFMDKKIAILQDGRSCINSAGSKEDLRLCREKIKFQMQNFRAESKQAKIDKQKRRLEQKQKKNLSTNKNV
;
A
#
# COMPACT_ATOMS: atom_id res chain seq x y z
N MET A 1 -26.46 -35.19 -13.03
CA MET A 1 -27.02 -33.83 -12.87
C MET A 1 -26.45 -33.05 -11.67
N ASN A 2 -25.48 -33.58 -10.91
CA ASN A 2 -24.90 -32.88 -9.75
C ASN A 2 -23.73 -31.93 -10.05
N LYS A 3 -23.17 -31.94 -11.27
CA LYS A 3 -22.03 -31.07 -11.63
C LYS A 3 -22.44 -29.64 -11.97
N LEU A 4 -23.71 -29.39 -12.31
CA LEU A 4 -24.19 -28.07 -12.69
C LEU A 4 -24.43 -27.14 -11.49
N ILE A 5 -24.78 -27.70 -10.33
CA ILE A 5 -25.13 -26.93 -9.11
C ILE A 5 -23.88 -26.39 -8.41
N ILE A 6 -22.74 -27.07 -8.52
CA ILE A 6 -21.48 -26.65 -7.88
C ILE A 6 -20.89 -25.43 -8.59
N VAL A 7 -21.10 -25.31 -9.91
CA VAL A 7 -20.63 -24.15 -10.69
C VAL A 7 -21.45 -22.89 -10.38
N SER A 8 -22.74 -23.01 -10.09
CA SER A 8 -23.59 -21.83 -9.78
C SER A 8 -23.33 -21.20 -8.41
N ILE A 9 -22.78 -21.95 -7.45
CA ILE A 9 -22.45 -21.44 -6.10
C ILE A 9 -21.11 -20.71 -6.09
N ALA A 10 -20.18 -21.06 -6.99
CA ALA A 10 -18.90 -20.34 -7.12
C ALA A 10 -19.08 -18.92 -7.69
N SER A 11 -20.13 -18.68 -8.47
CA SER A 11 -20.43 -17.38 -9.07
C SER A 11 -21.07 -16.35 -8.14
N THR A 12 -21.69 -16.76 -7.02
CA THR A 12 -22.34 -15.82 -6.09
C THR A 12 -21.37 -15.16 -5.11
N PHE A 13 -20.16 -15.72 -4.91
CA PHE A 13 -19.12 -15.07 -4.11
C PHE A 13 -18.25 -14.07 -4.91
N ALA A 14 -18.41 -14.01 -6.24
CA ALA A 14 -17.58 -13.19 -7.11
C ALA A 14 -17.95 -11.69 -7.12
N LEU A 15 -19.04 -11.27 -6.47
CA LEU A 15 -19.64 -9.94 -6.71
C LEU A 15 -20.06 -9.14 -5.47
N ALA A 16 -19.54 -9.45 -4.29
CA ALA A 16 -19.47 -8.44 -3.23
C ALA A 16 -18.25 -7.56 -3.48
N LYS A 17 -18.35 -6.61 -4.42
CA LYS A 17 -17.37 -5.52 -4.60
C LYS A 17 -17.41 -4.62 -3.37
N ASP A 18 -16.75 -5.04 -2.31
CA ASP A 18 -16.52 -4.18 -1.16
C ASP A 18 -15.52 -3.10 -1.58
N VAL A 19 -16.02 -1.87 -1.76
CA VAL A 19 -15.24 -0.70 -2.17
C VAL A 19 -14.05 -0.48 -1.22
N HIS A 20 -14.19 -0.82 0.07
CA HIS A 20 -13.10 -0.70 1.04
C HIS A 20 -12.01 -1.77 0.83
N LEU A 21 -12.41 -2.98 0.43
CA LEU A 21 -11.48 -4.06 0.13
C LEU A 21 -10.67 -3.75 -1.13
N GLU A 22 -11.32 -3.27 -2.19
CA GLU A 22 -10.65 -2.92 -3.44
C GLU A 22 -9.72 -1.71 -3.27
N GLU A 23 -10.12 -0.69 -2.52
CA GLU A 23 -9.25 0.45 -2.18
C GLU A 23 -8.04 0.00 -1.33
N PHE A 24 -8.24 -0.93 -0.39
CA PHE A 24 -7.15 -1.47 0.41
C PHE A 24 -6.17 -2.30 -0.42
N LYS A 25 -6.67 -3.15 -1.32
CA LYS A 25 -5.86 -3.93 -2.26
C LYS A 25 -5.04 -3.01 -3.15
N SER A 26 -5.68 -2.04 -3.80
CA SER A 26 -5.03 -1.07 -4.69
C SER A 26 -3.89 -0.33 -4.00
N ARG A 27 -4.11 0.16 -2.77
CA ARG A 27 -3.07 0.82 -1.97
C ARG A 27 -1.92 -0.11 -1.61
N THR A 28 -2.23 -1.34 -1.26
CA THR A 28 -1.24 -2.36 -0.89
C THR A 28 -0.39 -2.73 -2.09
N LEU A 29 -1.00 -2.96 -3.25
CA LEU A 29 -0.30 -3.23 -4.50
C LEU A 29 0.63 -2.08 -4.88
N THR A 30 0.12 -0.84 -4.87
CA THR A 30 0.94 0.35 -5.14
C THR A 30 2.15 0.45 -4.21
N PHE A 31 1.97 0.12 -2.92
CA PHE A 31 3.07 0.09 -1.96
C PHE A 31 4.10 -1.00 -2.30
N MET A 32 3.63 -2.19 -2.67
CA MET A 32 4.50 -3.30 -3.06
C MET A 32 5.27 -2.97 -4.35
N ASP A 33 4.60 -2.41 -5.35
CA ASP A 33 5.20 -2.02 -6.64
C ASP A 33 6.33 -1.02 -6.45
N LYS A 34 6.11 0.03 -5.63
CA LYS A 34 7.16 0.99 -5.27
C LYS A 34 8.36 0.32 -4.62
N LYS A 35 8.13 -0.61 -3.68
CA LYS A 35 9.20 -1.33 -3.00
C LYS A 35 9.96 -2.24 -3.97
N ILE A 36 9.25 -2.94 -4.85
CA ILE A 36 9.84 -3.79 -5.88
C ILE A 36 10.70 -2.95 -6.82
N ALA A 37 10.23 -1.78 -7.26
CA ALA A 37 10.98 -0.87 -8.11
C ALA A 37 12.31 -0.43 -7.46
N ILE A 38 12.30 -0.06 -6.18
CA ILE A 38 13.54 0.30 -5.44
C ILE A 38 14.51 -0.89 -5.39
N LEU A 39 14.01 -2.11 -5.16
CA LEU A 39 14.85 -3.30 -5.10
C LEU A 39 15.41 -3.68 -6.48
N GLN A 40 14.63 -3.49 -7.55
CA GLN A 40 15.06 -3.75 -8.93
C GLN A 40 16.08 -2.73 -9.41
N ASP A 41 15.88 -1.43 -9.12
CA ASP A 41 16.86 -0.37 -9.38
C ASP A 41 18.15 -0.68 -8.62
N GLY A 42 18.04 -1.06 -7.35
CA GLY A 42 19.18 -1.46 -6.54
C GLY A 42 19.95 -2.66 -7.08
N ARG A 43 19.23 -3.73 -7.48
CA ARG A 43 19.82 -4.90 -8.12
C ARG A 43 20.54 -4.53 -9.41
N SER A 44 19.92 -3.71 -10.24
CA SER A 44 20.50 -3.26 -11.51
C SER A 44 21.76 -2.43 -11.28
N CYS A 45 21.73 -1.51 -10.32
CA CYS A 45 22.89 -0.72 -9.93
C CYS A 45 24.06 -1.60 -9.48
N ILE A 46 23.80 -2.55 -8.57
CA ILE A 46 24.82 -3.46 -8.06
C ILE A 46 25.40 -4.35 -9.16
N ASN A 47 24.55 -4.84 -10.07
CA ASN A 47 25.00 -5.69 -11.17
C ASN A 47 25.84 -4.94 -12.21
N SER A 48 25.60 -3.63 -12.38
CA SER A 48 26.34 -2.79 -13.33
C SER A 48 27.57 -2.12 -12.71
N ALA A 49 27.79 -2.24 -11.40
CA ALA A 49 28.91 -1.63 -10.70
C ALA A 49 30.23 -2.33 -11.06
N GLY A 50 31.17 -1.60 -11.64
CA GLY A 50 32.48 -2.12 -12.05
C GLY A 50 33.56 -1.99 -10.98
N SER A 51 33.31 -1.18 -9.94
CA SER A 51 34.27 -0.89 -8.87
C SER A 51 33.66 -0.95 -7.47
N LYS A 52 34.52 -0.99 -6.46
CA LYS A 52 34.13 -0.96 -5.05
C LYS A 52 33.43 0.37 -4.69
N GLU A 53 33.91 1.47 -5.25
CA GLU A 53 33.32 2.80 -5.13
C GLU A 53 31.91 2.83 -5.72
N ASP A 54 31.68 2.24 -6.90
CA ASP A 54 30.35 2.15 -7.51
C ASP A 54 29.38 1.35 -6.64
N LEU A 55 29.84 0.23 -6.06
CA LEU A 55 29.04 -0.56 -5.13
C LEU A 55 28.66 0.24 -3.88
N ARG A 56 29.57 1.10 -3.38
CA ARG A 56 29.29 1.97 -2.23
C ARG A 56 28.18 2.97 -2.57
N LEU A 57 28.28 3.62 -3.73
CA LEU A 57 27.28 4.57 -4.23
C LEU A 57 25.92 3.90 -4.44
N CYS A 58 25.88 2.69 -5.02
CA CYS A 58 24.65 1.92 -5.16
C CYS A 58 23.98 1.63 -3.82
N ARG A 59 24.77 1.21 -2.81
CA ARG A 59 24.26 0.94 -1.46
C ARG A 59 23.71 2.19 -0.80
N GLU A 60 24.40 3.32 -0.91
CA GLU A 60 23.95 4.61 -0.39
C GLU A 60 22.65 5.06 -1.05
N LYS A 61 22.55 4.95 -2.38
CA LYS A 61 21.34 5.27 -3.16
C LYS A 61 20.14 4.44 -2.69
N ILE A 62 20.29 3.11 -2.62
CA ILE A 62 19.21 2.20 -2.19
C ILE A 62 18.80 2.50 -0.74
N LYS A 63 19.78 2.75 0.14
CA LYS A 63 19.53 3.09 1.54
C LYS A 63 18.69 4.37 1.64
N PHE A 64 19.05 5.40 0.88
CA PHE A 64 18.31 6.66 0.85
C PHE A 64 16.89 6.49 0.31
N GLN A 65 16.73 5.81 -0.83
CA GLN A 65 15.41 5.52 -1.41
C GLN A 65 14.51 4.74 -0.42
N MET A 66 15.08 3.74 0.28
CA MET A 66 14.34 2.95 1.25
C MET A 66 13.98 3.76 2.51
N GLN A 67 14.83 4.69 2.94
CA GLN A 67 14.53 5.61 4.04
C GLN A 67 13.36 6.53 3.68
N ASN A 68 13.38 7.13 2.50
CA ASN A 68 12.30 8.00 2.02
C ASN A 68 10.99 7.22 1.89
N PHE A 69 11.03 6.02 1.31
CA PHE A 69 9.87 5.14 1.22
C PHE A 69 9.25 4.85 2.60
N ARG A 70 10.08 4.58 3.62
CA ARG A 70 9.61 4.36 5.00
C ARG A 70 9.04 5.64 5.62
N ALA A 71 9.64 6.79 5.36
CA ALA A 71 9.16 8.08 5.85
C ALA A 71 7.77 8.43 5.27
N GLU A 72 7.59 8.29 3.94
CA GLU A 72 6.30 8.44 3.26
C GLU A 72 5.24 7.52 3.88
N SER A 73 5.61 6.28 4.14
CA SER A 73 4.73 5.27 4.73
C SER A 73 4.31 5.62 6.16
N LYS A 74 5.22 6.20 6.95
CA LYS A 74 4.93 6.68 8.30
C LYS A 74 4.01 7.90 8.25
N GLN A 75 4.26 8.85 7.34
CA GLN A 75 3.41 10.02 7.16
C GLN A 75 1.98 9.64 6.76
N ALA A 76 1.85 8.71 5.79
CA ALA A 76 0.54 8.21 5.37
C ALA A 76 -0.27 7.58 6.53
N LYS A 77 0.41 6.93 7.50
CA LYS A 77 -0.25 6.40 8.71
C LYS A 77 -0.73 7.53 9.63
N ILE A 78 0.10 8.55 9.84
CA ILE A 78 -0.25 9.73 10.66
C ILE A 78 -1.46 10.44 10.04
N ASP A 79 -1.44 10.68 8.73
CA ASP A 79 -2.55 11.35 8.04
C ASP A 79 -3.85 10.54 8.13
N LYS A 80 -3.76 9.20 8.02
CA LYS A 80 -4.91 8.32 8.21
C LYS A 80 -5.48 8.40 9.62
N GLN A 81 -4.63 8.49 10.64
CA GLN A 81 -5.08 8.66 12.03
C GLN A 81 -5.73 10.04 12.23
N LYS A 82 -5.14 11.10 11.69
CA LYS A 82 -5.69 12.45 11.76
C LYS A 82 -7.09 12.53 11.13
N ARG A 83 -7.27 11.98 9.92
CA ARG A 83 -8.59 11.88 9.26
C ARG A 83 -9.62 11.14 10.12
N ARG A 84 -9.22 10.04 10.78
CA ARG A 84 -10.11 9.30 11.69
C ARG A 84 -10.53 10.12 12.90
N LEU A 85 -9.63 10.92 13.47
CA LEU A 85 -9.94 11.81 14.58
C LEU A 85 -10.88 12.94 14.16
N GLU A 86 -10.62 13.57 13.02
CA GLU A 86 -11.48 14.62 12.46
C GLU A 86 -12.89 14.11 12.15
N GLN A 87 -13.02 12.89 11.62
CA GLN A 87 -14.32 12.25 11.39
C GLN A 87 -15.08 11.98 12.70
N LYS A 88 -14.38 11.54 13.76
CA LYS A 88 -14.98 11.35 15.09
C LYS A 88 -15.46 12.68 15.69
N GLN A 89 -14.66 13.74 15.58
CA GLN A 89 -15.04 15.07 16.07
C GLN A 89 -16.27 15.61 15.33
N LYS A 90 -16.30 15.50 13.99
CA LYS A 90 -17.47 15.90 13.20
C LYS A 90 -18.74 15.14 13.57
N LYS A 91 -18.63 13.81 13.79
CA LYS A 91 -19.75 12.99 14.27
C LYS A 91 -20.24 13.47 15.63
N ASN A 92 -19.37 13.65 16.61
CA ASN A 92 -19.75 14.11 17.94
C ASN A 92 -20.38 15.51 17.93
N LEU A 93 -19.88 16.43 17.09
CA LEU A 93 -20.47 17.76 16.91
C LEU A 93 -21.86 17.71 16.29
N SER A 94 -22.10 16.82 15.33
CA SER A 94 -23.42 16.65 14.71
C SER A 94 -24.43 16.01 15.66
N THR A 95 -23.99 15.08 16.52
CA THR A 95 -24.88 14.46 17.52
C THR A 95 -25.31 15.47 18.59
N ASN A 96 -24.43 16.39 18.98
CA ASN A 96 -24.70 17.41 20.01
C ASN A 96 -25.53 18.62 19.49
N LYS A 97 -25.74 18.74 18.17
CA LYS A 97 -26.63 19.74 17.57
C LYS A 97 -28.08 19.26 17.41
N ASN A 98 -28.31 17.96 17.62
CA ASN A 98 -29.62 17.31 17.47
C ASN A 98 -30.22 16.90 18.83
N VAL A 99 -29.64 17.41 19.93
CA VAL A 99 -30.14 17.33 21.31
C VAL A 99 -30.38 18.76 21.78
#